data_AF-A0A6B0SZT6-F1
#
_entry.id   AF-A0A6B0SZT6-F1
#
_cell.length_a   1.000
_cell.length_b   1.000
_cell.length_c   1.000
_cell.angle_alpha   90.00
_cell.angle_beta   90.00
_cell.angle_gamma   90.00
#
_symmetry.space_group_name_H-M   'P 1'
#
loop_
_entity.id
_entity.type
_entity.pdbx_description
1 polymer ?
#
loop_
_entity_poly.entity_id
_entity_poly.type
_entity_poly.pdbx_seq_one_letter_code
_entity_poly.pdbx_strand_id
1 'polypeptide(L)'
;MSEDDDAIEPYDRSRRPRSTDGRPSPPATDSGDATDPTRVDDSRPRTDSQSGPETLADAVSRTATSPTTVESRSVSATLVGVPQIDLRDFVYAHQLDPGEDDPRQVALFDIENRTDQRLRWRSARTKFIGTDEYTYGPAQLSLEPAQLGPGCHTRQVELEPNSKARMVTLVERLPRGVEVAKVVQTIPRRGAAQNERLVFAVE
;
A
#
# COMPACT_ATOMS: atom_id res chain seq x y z
N MET A 1 -26.14 -55.57 -16.57
CA MET A 1 -24.84 -55.19 -16.00
C MET A 1 -24.80 -53.68 -16.10
N SER A 2 -25.56 -53.00 -15.23
CA SER A 2 -25.21 -52.63 -13.84
C SER A 2 -24.13 -51.56 -13.87
N GLU A 3 -24.52 -50.30 -13.77
CA GLU A 3 -24.52 -49.47 -12.52
C GLU A 3 -23.07 -49.00 -12.27
N ASP A 4 -22.77 -47.71 -12.23
CA ASP A 4 -23.06 -46.85 -11.07
C ASP A 4 -23.48 -45.42 -11.44
N ASP A 5 -24.59 -45.04 -10.83
CA ASP A 5 -25.21 -43.72 -10.73
C ASP A 5 -25.03 -43.33 -9.25
N ASP A 6 -24.13 -42.38 -8.94
CA ASP A 6 -23.98 -41.89 -7.57
C ASP A 6 -24.55 -40.47 -7.48
N ALA A 7 -25.82 -40.45 -7.11
CA ALA A 7 -26.61 -39.28 -6.78
C ALA A 7 -26.14 -38.67 -5.44
N ILE A 8 -25.85 -37.37 -5.44
CA ILE A 8 -25.80 -36.58 -4.21
C ILE A 8 -26.78 -35.42 -4.36
N GLU A 9 -27.90 -35.53 -3.65
CA GLU A 9 -28.89 -34.48 -3.42
C GLU A 9 -29.25 -34.48 -1.91
N PRO A 10 -29.90 -33.44 -1.37
CA PRO A 10 -29.30 -32.19 -0.94
C PRO A 10 -29.44 -31.99 0.59
N TYR A 11 -28.66 -31.11 1.21
CA TYR A 11 -28.93 -30.64 2.58
C TYR A 11 -29.19 -29.13 2.59
N ASP A 12 -30.46 -28.77 2.57
CA ASP A 12 -30.97 -27.51 3.09
C ASP A 12 -32.02 -27.81 4.16
N ARG A 13 -31.79 -27.31 5.38
CA ARG A 13 -32.74 -26.47 6.12
C ARG A 13 -32.27 -26.23 7.56
N SER A 14 -31.92 -24.98 7.80
CA SER A 14 -32.58 -24.13 8.81
C SER A 14 -32.84 -24.72 10.20
N ARG A 15 -32.08 -24.27 11.21
CA ARG A 15 -32.57 -24.01 12.57
C ARG A 15 -31.61 -23.10 13.36
N ARG A 16 -32.01 -21.83 13.53
CA ARG A 16 -31.58 -20.99 14.66
C ARG A 16 -32.25 -21.50 15.94
N PRO A 17 -31.67 -21.24 17.11
CA PRO A 17 -32.33 -20.26 17.96
C PRO A 17 -31.38 -19.22 18.60
N ARG A 18 -31.97 -18.03 18.80
CA ARG A 18 -31.53 -16.95 19.67
C ARG A 18 -31.39 -17.46 21.12
N SER A 19 -30.38 -16.99 21.82
CA SER A 19 -30.40 -16.90 23.29
C SER A 19 -29.70 -15.60 23.70
N THR A 20 -30.54 -14.60 23.96
CA THR A 20 -30.24 -13.43 24.78
C THR A 20 -31.01 -13.63 26.06
N ASP A 21 -30.33 -13.72 27.20
CA ASP A 21 -30.76 -13.21 28.52
C ASP A 21 -29.87 -13.80 29.61
N GLY A 22 -29.35 -12.95 30.50
CA GLY A 22 -28.61 -13.40 31.68
C GLY A 22 -27.61 -12.39 32.23
N ARG A 23 -28.08 -11.18 32.55
CA ARG A 23 -27.35 -10.22 33.39
C ARG A 23 -27.52 -10.61 34.87
N PRO A 24 -26.44 -10.64 35.66
CA PRO A 24 -26.55 -10.37 37.10
C PRO A 24 -25.81 -9.07 37.44
N SER A 25 -26.54 -8.15 38.08
CA SER A 25 -26.01 -6.94 38.72
C SER A 25 -25.20 -7.30 39.98
N PRO A 26 -24.10 -6.60 40.29
CA PRO A 26 -23.53 -6.60 41.64
C PRO A 26 -24.28 -5.62 42.57
N PRO A 27 -24.33 -5.89 43.88
CA PRO A 27 -25.06 -5.08 44.84
C PRO A 27 -24.37 -3.75 45.16
N ALA A 28 -25.19 -2.73 45.40
CA ALA A 28 -24.78 -1.47 46.00
C ALA A 28 -24.43 -1.68 47.48
N THR A 29 -23.33 -1.07 47.94
CA THR A 29 -23.13 -0.75 49.35
C THR A 29 -22.51 0.63 49.42
N ASP A 30 -23.27 1.52 50.03
CA ASP A 30 -22.96 2.90 50.38
C ASP A 30 -22.16 2.95 51.69
N SER A 31 -21.26 3.92 51.80
CA SER A 31 -20.91 4.69 53.02
C SER A 31 -19.44 5.11 53.05
N GLY A 32 -19.22 6.41 52.84
CA GLY A 32 -18.42 7.27 53.73
C GLY A 32 -16.91 7.06 53.84
N ASP A 33 -16.14 8.05 53.41
CA ASP A 33 -15.52 9.05 54.30
C ASP A 33 -14.31 9.72 53.62
N ALA A 34 -14.13 10.99 53.92
CA ALA A 34 -13.17 11.89 53.32
C ALA A 34 -11.75 11.66 53.84
N THR A 35 -10.75 11.72 52.95
CA THR A 35 -9.48 12.41 53.24
C THR A 35 -8.65 12.65 51.98
N ASP A 36 -8.44 13.94 51.68
CA ASP A 36 -7.41 14.48 50.80
C ASP A 36 -6.03 14.22 51.43
N PRO A 37 -5.04 13.76 50.64
CA PRO A 37 -3.81 14.53 50.61
C PRO A 37 -3.21 14.63 49.19
N THR A 38 -3.17 15.86 48.70
CA THR A 38 -2.09 16.51 47.95
C THR A 38 -1.00 15.56 47.43
N ARG A 39 -0.98 15.34 46.10
CA ARG A 39 0.21 14.87 45.39
C ARG A 39 0.42 15.67 44.12
N VAL A 40 1.45 16.50 44.14
CA VAL A 40 2.11 17.04 42.96
C VAL A 40 2.59 15.87 42.10
N ASP A 41 2.05 15.74 40.89
CA ASP A 41 2.59 14.85 39.87
C ASP A 41 2.72 15.62 38.56
N ASP A 42 3.96 15.99 38.27
CA ASP A 42 4.46 16.53 37.02
C ASP A 42 4.44 15.42 35.97
N SER A 43 3.26 15.16 35.42
CA SER A 43 3.08 14.21 34.34
C SER A 43 2.81 14.97 33.05
N ARG A 44 3.89 15.50 32.45
CA ARG A 44 3.94 15.74 31.01
C ARG A 44 3.37 14.50 30.31
N PRO A 45 2.48 14.64 29.32
CA PRO A 45 2.21 13.52 28.44
C PRO A 45 3.52 13.18 27.73
N ARG A 46 4.14 12.07 28.15
CA ARG A 46 5.07 11.36 27.28
C ARG A 46 4.22 10.87 26.13
N THR A 47 4.31 11.57 25.01
CA THR A 47 4.01 10.99 23.71
C THR A 47 5.04 9.89 23.51
N ASP A 48 4.81 8.73 24.12
CA ASP A 48 5.40 7.49 23.65
C ASP A 48 4.74 7.26 22.29
N SER A 49 5.31 7.90 21.26
CA SER A 49 5.16 7.45 19.89
C SER A 49 5.66 6.02 19.89
N GLN A 50 4.75 5.07 20.10
CA GLN A 50 4.94 3.69 19.69
C GLN A 50 5.09 3.73 18.17
N SER A 51 6.32 4.01 17.72
CA SER A 51 6.71 3.82 16.34
C SER A 51 6.55 2.34 16.07
N GLY A 52 5.45 1.97 15.43
CA GLY A 52 5.30 0.65 14.83
C GLY A 52 6.45 0.37 13.86
N PRO A 53 6.53 -0.87 13.34
CA PRO A 53 7.48 -1.16 12.26
C PRO A 53 7.31 -0.12 11.15
N GLU A 54 8.44 0.43 10.69
CA GLU A 54 8.44 1.44 9.65
C GLU A 54 7.83 0.88 8.36
N THR A 55 6.92 1.63 7.74
CA THR A 55 6.32 1.21 6.49
C THR A 55 7.13 1.70 5.29
N LEU A 56 6.96 1.06 4.14
CA LEU A 56 7.60 1.44 2.88
C LEU A 56 7.29 2.88 2.47
N ALA A 57 6.05 3.32 2.67
CA ALA A 57 5.67 4.71 2.41
C ALA A 57 6.43 5.69 3.31
N ASP A 58 6.65 5.35 4.58
CA ASP A 58 7.41 6.17 5.52
C ASP A 58 8.89 6.21 5.12
N ALA A 59 9.47 5.05 4.79
CA ALA A 59 10.86 4.93 4.33
C ALA A 59 11.11 5.78 3.08
N VAL A 60 10.19 5.73 2.10
CA VAL A 60 10.28 6.56 0.90
C VAL A 60 10.13 8.04 1.22
N SER A 61 9.15 8.40 2.05
CA SER A 61 8.91 9.81 2.39
C SER A 61 10.10 10.43 3.15
N ARG A 62 10.82 9.64 3.94
CA ARG A 62 12.02 10.09 4.67
C ARG A 62 13.25 10.26 3.78
N THR A 63 13.37 9.46 2.73
CA THR A 63 14.54 9.43 1.84
C THR A 63 14.34 10.24 0.55
N ALA A 64 13.10 10.62 0.24
CA ALA A 64 12.77 11.46 -0.90
C ALA A 64 13.45 12.83 -0.80
N THR A 65 14.24 13.17 -1.81
CA THR A 65 14.92 14.48 -1.90
C THR A 65 13.95 15.56 -2.40
N SER A 66 13.25 15.30 -3.51
CA SER A 66 12.36 16.27 -4.17
C SER A 66 11.20 15.56 -4.88
N PRO A 67 9.97 15.60 -4.34
CA PRO A 67 8.80 15.09 -5.04
C PRO A 67 8.55 15.85 -6.35
N THR A 68 8.24 15.14 -7.42
CA THR A 68 7.94 15.73 -8.74
C THR A 68 6.49 15.50 -9.13
N THR A 69 5.73 16.56 -9.35
CA THR A 69 4.34 16.48 -9.81
C THR A 69 4.26 16.70 -11.32
N VAL A 70 3.56 15.79 -12.00
CA VAL A 70 3.18 15.92 -13.40
C VAL A 70 1.67 15.95 -13.49
N GLU A 71 1.17 17.01 -14.13
CA GLU A 71 -0.25 17.18 -14.39
C GLU A 71 -0.59 16.89 -15.85
N SER A 72 -1.77 16.32 -16.02
CA SER A 72 -2.33 15.97 -17.30
C SER A 72 -3.81 16.33 -17.32
N ARG A 73 -4.48 16.13 -18.46
CA ARG A 73 -5.92 16.43 -18.54
C ARG A 73 -6.78 15.54 -17.65
N SER A 74 -6.33 14.31 -17.35
CA SER A 74 -7.13 13.35 -16.56
C SER A 74 -6.56 13.02 -15.19
N VAL A 75 -5.30 13.35 -14.92
CA VAL A 75 -4.66 12.97 -13.66
C VAL A 75 -3.67 14.05 -13.22
N SER A 76 -3.55 14.25 -11.91
CA SER A 76 -2.34 14.81 -11.31
C SER A 76 -1.64 13.68 -10.57
N ALA A 77 -0.36 13.49 -10.84
CA ALA A 77 0.42 12.46 -10.17
C ALA A 77 1.73 13.05 -9.67
N THR A 78 2.07 12.75 -8.43
CA THR A 78 3.32 13.13 -7.79
C THR A 78 4.16 11.89 -7.58
N LEU A 79 5.34 11.85 -8.19
CA LEU A 79 6.38 10.89 -7.83
C LEU A 79 7.02 11.39 -6.54
N VAL A 80 6.74 10.71 -5.43
CA VAL A 80 7.24 11.09 -4.09
C VAL A 80 8.74 10.83 -4.01
N GLY A 81 9.19 9.66 -4.49
CA GLY A 81 10.61 9.31 -4.52
C GLY A 81 10.86 7.95 -5.17
N VAL A 82 12.14 7.67 -5.44
CA VAL A 82 12.62 6.39 -5.99
C VAL A 82 13.81 5.83 -5.20
N PRO A 83 13.71 5.68 -3.86
CA PRO A 83 14.83 5.23 -3.06
C PRO A 83 15.14 3.75 -3.30
N GLN A 84 16.37 3.39 -2.98
CA GLN A 84 16.79 2.00 -2.85
C GLN A 84 16.37 1.48 -1.48
N ILE A 85 15.74 0.30 -1.44
CA ILE A 85 15.29 -0.39 -0.23
C ILE A 85 15.92 -1.78 -0.14
N ASP A 86 16.08 -2.29 1.08
CA ASP A 86 16.32 -3.73 1.29
C ASP A 86 14.98 -4.47 1.16
N LEU A 87 14.90 -5.40 0.22
CA LEU A 87 13.67 -6.16 -0.02
C LEU A 87 13.24 -7.00 1.18
N ARG A 88 14.18 -7.43 2.03
CA ARG A 88 13.91 -8.31 3.18
C ARG A 88 12.87 -7.75 4.14
N ASP A 89 12.76 -6.43 4.20
CA ASP A 89 11.84 -5.74 5.10
C ASP A 89 10.42 -5.63 4.52
N PHE A 90 10.23 -5.85 3.20
CA PHE A 90 9.00 -5.49 2.50
C PHE A 90 8.41 -6.59 1.60
N VAL A 91 9.09 -7.73 1.39
CA VAL A 91 8.55 -8.88 0.65
C VAL A 91 8.43 -10.11 1.56
N TYR A 92 7.61 -11.06 1.13
CA TYR A 92 7.52 -12.35 1.82
C TYR A 92 8.85 -13.11 1.75
N ALA A 93 9.32 -13.62 2.89
CA ALA A 93 10.61 -14.29 3.02
C ALA A 93 10.84 -15.42 2.00
N HIS A 94 9.79 -16.14 1.58
CA HIS A 94 9.89 -17.23 0.59
C HIS A 94 10.19 -16.77 -0.85
N GLN A 95 10.12 -15.45 -1.13
CA GLN A 95 10.45 -14.88 -2.43
C GLN A 95 11.93 -14.47 -2.55
N LEU A 96 12.69 -14.60 -1.45
CA LEU A 96 14.08 -14.17 -1.40
C LEU A 96 15.00 -15.38 -1.42
N ASP A 97 16.06 -15.26 -2.20
CA ASP A 97 17.13 -16.24 -2.18
C ASP A 97 17.95 -16.07 -0.89
N PRO A 98 18.14 -17.15 -0.10
CA PRO A 98 18.85 -17.06 1.17
C PRO A 98 20.31 -16.67 0.93
N GLY A 99 20.72 -15.55 1.53
CA GLY A 99 22.10 -15.05 1.48
C GLY A 99 22.42 -14.10 0.32
N GLU A 100 21.44 -13.76 -0.53
CA GLU A 100 21.61 -12.69 -1.52
C GLU A 100 21.04 -11.37 -0.98
N ASP A 101 21.87 -10.33 -0.94
CA ASP A 101 21.41 -8.96 -0.77
C ASP A 101 20.89 -8.47 -2.14
N ASP A 102 19.59 -8.22 -2.24
CA ASP A 102 18.94 -7.75 -3.47
C ASP A 102 18.28 -6.39 -3.21
N PRO A 103 19.06 -5.32 -3.03
CA PRO A 103 18.50 -4.00 -2.86
C PRO A 103 17.81 -3.58 -4.16
N ARG A 104 16.61 -3.00 -4.04
CA ARG A 104 15.82 -2.58 -5.21
C ARG A 104 15.29 -1.17 -5.04
N GLN A 105 15.19 -0.46 -6.16
CA GLN A 105 14.52 0.82 -6.16
C GLN A 105 12.99 0.64 -6.16
N VAL A 106 12.30 1.54 -5.46
CA VAL A 106 10.83 1.56 -5.38
C VAL A 106 10.34 2.95 -5.72
N ALA A 107 9.42 3.07 -6.67
CA ALA A 107 8.72 4.32 -6.94
C ALA A 107 7.42 4.39 -6.12
N LEU A 108 7.26 5.49 -5.39
CA LEU A 108 6.01 5.84 -4.70
C LEU A 108 5.31 6.99 -5.41
N PHE A 109 4.02 6.82 -5.71
CA PHE A 109 3.18 7.83 -6.34
C PHE A 109 2.00 8.21 -5.48
N ASP A 110 1.72 9.51 -5.40
CA ASP A 110 0.42 10.03 -5.01
C ASP A 110 -0.34 10.42 -6.28
N ILE A 111 -1.54 9.87 -6.45
CA ILE A 111 -2.33 9.96 -7.69
C ILE A 111 -3.68 10.58 -7.38
N GLU A 112 -4.09 11.57 -8.17
CA GLU A 112 -5.39 12.22 -8.11
C GLU A 112 -6.09 12.13 -9.47
N ASN A 113 -7.27 11.52 -9.50
CA ASN A 113 -8.13 11.52 -10.68
C ASN A 113 -8.83 12.87 -10.80
N ARG A 114 -8.61 13.60 -11.90
CA ARG A 114 -9.17 14.95 -12.13
C ARG A 114 -10.37 14.96 -13.07
N THR A 115 -10.91 13.79 -13.38
CA THR A 115 -12.04 13.64 -14.31
C THR A 115 -13.31 13.22 -13.61
N ASP A 116 -14.41 13.29 -14.36
CA ASP A 116 -15.72 12.72 -14.04
C ASP A 116 -15.85 11.22 -14.40
N GLN A 117 -14.76 10.61 -14.89
CA GLN A 117 -14.69 9.19 -15.25
C GLN A 117 -13.77 8.42 -14.32
N ARG A 118 -13.97 7.11 -14.25
CA ARG A 118 -13.05 6.22 -13.52
C ARG A 118 -11.69 6.15 -14.19
N LEU A 119 -10.63 6.26 -13.39
CA LEU A 119 -9.25 6.13 -13.85
C LEU A 119 -8.63 4.85 -13.31
N ARG A 120 -8.02 4.04 -14.17
CA ARG A 120 -7.30 2.83 -13.75
C ARG A 120 -5.80 3.03 -13.87
N TRP A 121 -5.12 3.01 -12.72
CA TRP A 121 -3.66 2.98 -12.65
C TRP A 121 -3.16 1.54 -12.54
N ARG A 122 -2.08 1.20 -13.26
CA ARG A 122 -1.46 -0.14 -13.22
C ARG A 122 0.06 0.00 -13.20
N SER A 123 0.73 -0.68 -12.26
CA SER A 123 2.19 -0.71 -12.18
C SER A 123 2.83 -1.38 -13.40
N ALA A 124 2.15 -2.36 -14.00
CA ALA A 124 2.56 -2.99 -15.26
C ALA A 124 2.71 -2.00 -16.45
N ARG A 125 2.20 -0.78 -16.33
CA ARG A 125 2.32 0.30 -17.33
C ARG A 125 3.33 1.38 -16.93
N THR A 126 4.06 1.18 -15.83
CA THR A 126 5.20 1.98 -15.43
C THR A 126 6.46 1.43 -16.09
N LYS A 127 7.31 2.32 -16.58
CA LYS A 127 8.65 2.03 -17.10
C LYS A 127 9.67 2.90 -16.39
N PHE A 128 10.84 2.35 -16.17
CA PHE A 128 11.96 3.01 -15.49
C PHE A 128 13.09 3.14 -16.48
N ILE A 129 13.66 4.34 -16.62
CA ILE A 129 14.83 4.57 -17.48
C ILE A 129 16.03 4.69 -16.55
N GLY A 130 17.02 3.83 -16.75
CA GLY A 130 18.25 3.86 -15.98
C GLY A 130 19.15 5.04 -16.35
N THR A 131 20.15 5.30 -15.52
CA THR A 131 21.27 6.20 -15.82
C THR A 131 22.12 5.72 -17.01
N ASP A 132 22.00 4.45 -17.36
CA ASP A 132 22.55 3.81 -18.56
C ASP A 132 21.66 3.94 -19.82
N GLU A 133 20.58 4.72 -19.71
CA GLU A 133 19.57 4.94 -20.75
C GLU A 133 18.73 3.70 -21.13
N TYR A 134 18.93 2.56 -20.47
CA TYR A 134 18.14 1.36 -20.73
C TYR A 134 16.76 1.45 -20.09
N THR A 135 15.78 0.73 -20.66
CA THR A 135 14.41 0.69 -20.14
C THR A 135 14.17 -0.58 -19.32
N TYR A 136 13.79 -0.37 -18.07
CA TYR A 136 13.47 -1.39 -17.10
C TYR A 136 11.97 -1.46 -16.79
N GLY A 137 11.54 -2.63 -16.36
CA GLY A 137 10.17 -2.95 -15.97
C GLY A 137 9.93 -2.95 -14.46
N PRO A 138 8.65 -3.09 -14.04
CA PRO A 138 8.33 -3.40 -12.66
C PRO A 138 8.74 -4.84 -12.33
N ALA A 139 9.17 -5.05 -11.08
CA ALA A 139 9.46 -6.39 -10.57
C ALA A 139 8.19 -7.26 -10.51
N GLN A 140 8.38 -8.57 -10.63
CA GLN A 140 7.32 -9.57 -10.47
C GLN A 140 7.16 -10.06 -9.02
N LEU A 141 7.85 -9.41 -8.07
CA LEU A 141 7.77 -9.72 -6.65
C LEU A 141 6.49 -9.12 -6.04
N SER A 142 5.94 -9.83 -5.05
CA SER A 142 4.79 -9.34 -4.28
C SER A 142 5.27 -8.78 -2.95
N LEU A 143 5.10 -7.47 -2.79
CA LEU A 143 5.30 -6.77 -1.52
C LEU A 143 4.23 -7.19 -0.50
N GLU A 144 4.62 -7.26 0.77
CA GLU A 144 3.73 -7.60 1.88
C GLU A 144 2.80 -6.42 2.19
N PRO A 145 1.46 -6.56 2.09
CA PRO A 145 0.53 -5.45 2.25
C PRO A 145 0.62 -4.73 3.61
N ALA A 146 0.95 -5.46 4.67
CA ALA A 146 1.11 -4.90 6.02
C ALA A 146 2.26 -3.89 6.12
N GLN A 147 3.27 -4.02 5.24
CA GLN A 147 4.48 -3.19 5.26
C GLN A 147 4.40 -1.98 4.32
N LEU A 148 3.34 -1.83 3.52
CA LEU A 148 3.29 -0.79 2.48
C LEU A 148 3.01 0.61 3.01
N GLY A 149 2.34 0.71 4.15
CA GLY A 149 1.74 1.94 4.64
C GLY A 149 0.28 2.13 4.22
N PRO A 150 -0.44 3.04 4.87
CA PRO A 150 -1.88 3.20 4.71
C PRO A 150 -2.25 3.62 3.27
N GLY A 151 -3.24 2.94 2.69
CA GLY A 151 -3.80 3.28 1.39
C GLY A 151 -2.89 3.00 0.19
N CYS A 152 -1.77 2.31 0.38
CA CYS A 152 -0.84 1.94 -0.69
C CYS A 152 -1.32 0.73 -1.51
N HIS A 153 -1.28 0.86 -2.83
CA HIS A 153 -1.56 -0.21 -3.78
C HIS A 153 -0.29 -0.60 -4.57
N THR A 154 -0.15 -1.86 -4.99
CA THR A 154 1.09 -2.35 -5.65
C THR A 154 0.93 -2.82 -7.09
N ARG A 155 -0.25 -3.34 -7.44
CA ARG A 155 -0.53 -3.90 -8.78
C ARG A 155 -1.38 -2.96 -9.62
N GLN A 156 -2.47 -2.50 -9.04
CA GLN A 156 -3.40 -1.59 -9.69
C GLN A 156 -4.31 -0.93 -8.67
N VAL A 157 -4.89 0.20 -9.07
CA VAL A 157 -5.99 0.86 -8.36
C VAL A 157 -6.94 1.47 -9.39
N GLU A 158 -8.24 1.40 -9.10
CA GLU A 158 -9.28 2.11 -9.84
C GLU A 158 -9.74 3.28 -8.98
N LEU A 159 -9.54 4.50 -9.47
CA LEU A 159 -9.90 5.74 -8.81
C LEU A 159 -11.26 6.19 -9.33
N GLU A 160 -12.17 6.45 -8.42
CA GLU A 160 -13.42 7.14 -8.72
C GLU A 160 -13.14 8.60 -9.11
N PRO A 161 -14.12 9.30 -9.72
CA PRO A 161 -14.00 10.72 -10.00
C PRO A 161 -13.55 11.53 -8.78
N ASN A 162 -12.56 12.42 -8.96
CA ASN A 162 -12.02 13.30 -7.92
C ASN A 162 -11.45 12.58 -6.69
N SER A 163 -11.13 11.29 -6.78
CA SER A 163 -10.52 10.53 -5.68
C SER A 163 -8.99 10.52 -5.76
N LYS A 164 -8.35 10.17 -4.64
CA LYS A 164 -6.91 10.02 -4.51
C LYS A 164 -6.52 8.60 -4.16
N ALA A 165 -5.33 8.18 -4.56
CA ALA A 165 -4.74 6.89 -4.19
C ALA A 165 -3.22 7.00 -4.12
N ARG A 166 -2.61 6.08 -3.37
CA ARG A 166 -1.16 5.93 -3.29
C ARG A 166 -0.75 4.62 -3.96
N MET A 167 0.28 4.66 -4.79
CA MET A 167 0.75 3.50 -5.54
C MET A 167 2.25 3.30 -5.32
N VAL A 168 2.62 2.07 -5.02
CA VAL A 168 3.99 1.60 -4.92
C VAL A 168 4.29 0.73 -6.13
N THR A 169 5.38 1.01 -6.84
CA THR A 169 5.88 0.14 -7.90
C THR A 169 7.33 -0.21 -7.63
N LEU A 170 7.59 -1.49 -7.38
CA LEU A 170 8.94 -2.03 -7.25
C LEU A 170 9.60 -2.15 -8.63
N VAL A 171 10.84 -1.67 -8.74
CA VAL A 171 11.65 -1.77 -9.97
C VAL A 171 12.26 -3.17 -10.06
N GLU A 172 12.39 -3.72 -11.26
CA GLU A 172 13.18 -4.95 -11.45
C GLU A 172 14.66 -4.74 -11.05
N ARG A 173 15.41 -5.84 -10.95
CA ARG A 173 16.82 -5.76 -10.55
C ARG A 173 17.61 -4.99 -11.61
N LEU A 174 18.23 -3.89 -11.21
CA LEU A 174 19.10 -3.08 -12.07
C LEU A 174 20.54 -3.62 -12.06
N PRO A 175 21.32 -3.39 -13.13
CA PRO A 175 22.76 -3.64 -13.10
C PRO A 175 23.45 -2.81 -12.01
N ARG A 176 24.60 -3.30 -11.53
CA ARG A 176 25.37 -2.60 -10.49
C ARG A 176 25.76 -1.19 -10.96
N GLY A 177 25.47 -0.20 -10.13
CA GLY A 177 25.76 1.22 -10.41
C GLY A 177 24.76 1.90 -11.35
N VAL A 178 23.71 1.21 -11.79
CA VAL A 178 22.59 1.81 -12.53
C VAL A 178 21.50 2.20 -11.54
N GLU A 179 21.02 3.44 -11.67
CA GLU A 179 19.91 3.98 -10.89
C GLU A 179 18.79 4.44 -11.83
N VAL A 180 17.56 4.52 -11.34
CA VAL A 180 16.46 5.11 -12.10
C VAL A 180 16.66 6.61 -12.26
N ALA A 181 16.86 7.07 -13.50
CA ALA A 181 16.95 8.48 -13.86
C ALA A 181 15.59 9.07 -14.28
N LYS A 182 14.68 8.26 -14.85
CA LYS A 182 13.33 8.71 -15.23
C LYS A 182 12.29 7.63 -14.98
N VAL A 183 11.07 8.07 -14.68
CA VAL A 183 9.91 7.19 -14.56
C VAL A 183 8.86 7.59 -15.58
N VAL A 184 8.31 6.62 -16.30
CA VAL A 184 7.27 6.85 -17.30
C VAL A 184 6.04 6.02 -16.97
N GLN A 185 4.94 6.69 -16.63
CA GLN A 185 3.64 6.04 -16.48
C GLN A 185 2.83 6.19 -17.76
N THR A 186 2.30 5.09 -18.29
CA THR A 186 1.31 5.11 -19.36
C THR A 186 -0.10 4.88 -18.82
N ILE A 187 -1.04 5.77 -19.16
CA ILE A 187 -2.45 5.67 -18.79
C ILE A 187 -3.28 5.44 -20.06
N PRO A 188 -3.95 4.28 -20.18
CA PRO A 188 -4.80 4.02 -21.31
C PRO A 188 -6.05 4.89 -21.24
N ARG A 189 -6.37 5.58 -22.34
CA ARG A 189 -7.60 6.36 -22.46
C ARG A 189 -8.64 5.53 -23.21
N ARG A 190 -9.80 5.31 -22.60
CA ARG A 190 -10.93 4.66 -23.30
C ARG A 190 -11.40 5.60 -24.42
N GLY A 191 -11.50 5.09 -25.64
CA GLY A 191 -12.07 5.82 -26.78
C GLY A 191 -11.18 6.90 -27.40
N ALA A 192 -9.93 7.08 -26.94
CA ALA A 192 -8.99 7.99 -27.58
C ALA A 192 -7.97 7.22 -28.44
N ALA A 193 -7.50 7.86 -29.52
CA ALA A 193 -6.50 7.26 -30.42
C ALA A 193 -5.12 7.11 -29.77
N GLN A 194 -4.85 7.81 -28.66
CA GLN A 194 -3.53 7.82 -28.02
C GLN A 194 -3.64 7.69 -26.49
N ASN A 195 -2.69 6.95 -25.92
CA ASN A 195 -2.49 6.85 -24.48
C ASN A 195 -1.89 8.14 -23.95
N GLU A 196 -2.16 8.43 -22.69
CA GLU A 196 -1.47 9.50 -21.98
C GLU A 196 -0.20 8.97 -21.32
N ARG A 197 0.87 9.77 -21.37
CA ARG A 197 2.17 9.42 -20.79
C ARG A 197 2.60 10.51 -19.83
N LEU A 198 2.84 10.13 -18.59
CA LEU A 198 3.44 11.00 -17.57
C LEU A 198 4.93 10.65 -17.50
N VAL A 199 5.80 11.66 -17.55
CA VAL A 199 7.24 11.50 -17.49
C VAL A 199 7.79 12.28 -16.32
N PHE A 200 8.43 11.58 -15.40
CA PHE A 200 9.04 12.13 -14.20
C PHE A 200 10.56 12.04 -14.34
N ALA A 201 11.27 13.14 -14.11
CA ALA A 201 12.69 13.09 -13.86
C ALA A 201 12.93 12.70 -12.40
N VAL A 202 13.98 11.91 -12.16
CA VAL A 202 14.46 11.60 -10.81
C VAL A 202 15.74 12.40 -10.61
N GLU A 203 15.78 13.19 -9.54
CA GLU A 203 16.92 14.03 -9.15
C GLU A 203 17.76 13.35 -8.06
#